data_AF-A0AA42QA05-F1
#
_entry.id   AF-A0AA42QA05-F1
#
_cell.length_a   1.000
_cell.length_b   1.000
_cell.length_c   1.000
_cell.angle_alpha   90.00
_cell.angle_beta   90.00
_cell.angle_gamma   90.00
#
_symmetry.space_group_name_H-M   'P 1'
#
loop_
_entity.id
_entity.type
_entity.pdbx_description
1 polymer ?
#
loop_
_entity_poly.entity_id
_entity_poly.type
_entity_poly.pdbx_seq_one_letter_code
_entity_poly.pdbx_strand_id
1 'polypeptide(L)'
;MHVDHHPLVHDFPELRNELQRLSQSDEQFSRLAEEYEALDKRICRIEDGIELLDDVALSALKLNRVAMKDELARQLKRAAGQCCGCGNGCKG
;
A
#
# COMPACT_ATOMS: atom_id res chain seq x y z
N MET A 1 -5.46 11.42 -18.26
CA MET A 1 -6.23 10.43 -17.47
C MET A 1 -5.24 9.40 -16.95
N HIS A 2 -4.67 9.59 -15.76
CA HIS A 2 -3.95 8.51 -15.08
C HIS A 2 -5.00 7.71 -14.33
N VAL A 3 -5.62 6.75 -15.01
CA VAL A 3 -6.26 5.64 -14.32
C VAL A 3 -5.11 4.74 -13.93
N ASP A 4 -4.41 5.18 -12.90
CA ASP A 4 -3.33 4.43 -12.29
C ASP A 4 -4.00 3.19 -11.71
N HIS A 5 -3.84 2.07 -12.42
CA HIS A 5 -4.30 0.76 -11.98
C HIS A 5 -3.42 0.35 -10.80
N HIS A 6 -3.59 1.06 -9.68
CA HIS A 6 -2.88 0.78 -8.47
C HIS A 6 -3.24 -0.64 -8.03
N PRO A 7 -2.26 -1.50 -7.72
CA PRO A 7 -2.52 -2.86 -7.27
C PRO A 7 -3.46 -2.90 -6.05
N LEU A 8 -3.44 -1.84 -5.24
CA LEU A 8 -4.33 -1.65 -4.09
C LEU A 8 -5.81 -1.52 -4.46
N VAL A 9 -6.14 -0.93 -5.62
CA VAL A 9 -7.51 -0.82 -6.11
C VAL A 9 -8.05 -2.21 -6.51
N HIS A 10 -7.15 -3.10 -6.96
CA HIS A 10 -7.49 -4.50 -7.24
C HIS A 10 -7.71 -5.28 -5.94
N ASP A 11 -6.84 -5.10 -4.94
CA ASP A 11 -7.00 -5.75 -3.61
C ASP A 11 -8.25 -5.24 -2.87
N PHE A 12 -8.62 -3.95 -3.03
CA PHE A 12 -9.73 -3.31 -2.31
C PHE A 12 -10.70 -2.58 -3.26
N PRO A 13 -11.45 -3.30 -4.11
CA PRO A 13 -12.33 -2.70 -5.11
C PRO A 13 -13.51 -1.92 -4.49
N GLU A 14 -13.89 -2.30 -3.27
CA GLU A 14 -14.89 -1.66 -2.42
C GLU A 14 -14.44 -0.30 -1.88
N LEU A 15 -13.14 -0.11 -1.63
CA LEU A 15 -12.57 1.13 -1.08
C LEU A 15 -11.92 2.02 -2.14
N ARG A 16 -12.09 1.72 -3.44
CA ARG A 16 -11.48 2.48 -4.56
C ARG A 16 -11.72 3.99 -4.50
N ASN A 17 -12.94 4.41 -4.11
CA ASN A 17 -13.28 5.82 -4.00
C ASN A 17 -12.50 6.48 -2.87
N GLU A 18 -12.37 5.79 -1.74
CA GLU A 18 -11.63 6.29 -0.59
C GLU A 18 -10.13 6.33 -0.89
N LEU A 19 -9.62 5.37 -1.66
CA LEU A 19 -8.26 5.29 -2.16
C LEU A 19 -7.89 6.51 -3.01
N GLN A 20 -8.72 6.84 -4.01
CA GLN A 20 -8.54 8.06 -4.80
C GLN A 20 -8.67 9.33 -3.96
N ARG A 21 -9.62 9.36 -3.03
CA ARG A 21 -9.83 10.53 -2.16
C ARG A 21 -8.63 10.77 -1.24
N LEU A 22 -8.15 9.71 -0.57
CA LEU A 22 -6.97 9.74 0.29
C LEU A 22 -5.71 10.06 -0.50
N SER A 23 -5.50 9.46 -1.67
CA SER A 23 -4.33 9.78 -2.50
C SER A 23 -4.26 11.26 -2.89
N GLN A 24 -5.40 11.93 -3.05
CA GLN A 24 -5.44 13.38 -3.34
C GLN A 24 -5.46 14.25 -2.08
N SER A 25 -5.99 13.75 -0.97
CA SER A 25 -6.19 14.52 0.27
C SER A 25 -5.07 14.32 1.29
N ASP A 26 -4.31 13.23 1.17
CA ASP A 26 -3.29 12.78 2.12
C ASP A 26 -1.96 12.46 1.39
N GLU A 27 -0.97 13.32 1.60
CA GLU A 27 0.35 13.20 0.99
C GLU A 27 1.12 11.97 1.50
N GLN A 28 0.86 11.53 2.73
CA GLN A 28 1.52 10.34 3.27
C GLN A 28 1.02 9.08 2.57
N PHE A 29 -0.29 9.00 2.34
CA PHE A 29 -0.89 7.92 1.57
C PHE A 29 -0.36 7.89 0.14
N SER A 30 -0.27 9.05 -0.54
CA SER A 30 0.28 9.12 -1.90
C SER A 30 1.70 8.54 -1.97
N ARG A 31 2.60 8.99 -1.10
CA ARG A 31 4.00 8.49 -1.09
C ARG A 31 4.06 6.99 -0.82
N LEU A 32 3.28 6.50 0.14
CA LEU A 32 3.27 5.09 0.50
C LEU A 32 2.73 4.21 -0.63
N ALA A 33 1.72 4.69 -1.36
CA ALA A 33 1.16 4.01 -2.51
C ALA A 33 2.16 3.96 -3.68
N GLU A 34 2.88 5.05 -3.93
CA GLU A 34 3.96 5.11 -4.93
C GLU A 34 5.12 4.15 -4.57
N GLU A 35 5.54 4.12 -3.30
CA GLU A 35 6.57 3.19 -2.82
C GLU A 35 6.13 1.73 -2.97
N TYR A 36 4.88 1.42 -2.62
CA TYR A 36 4.31 0.09 -2.79
C TYR A 36 4.31 -0.35 -4.26
N GLU A 37 3.89 0.53 -5.17
CA GLU A 37 3.88 0.24 -6.60
C GLU A 37 5.31 0.04 -7.14
N ALA A 38 6.26 0.89 -6.73
CA ALA A 38 7.65 0.75 -7.11
C ALA A 38 8.24 -0.59 -6.63
N LEU A 39 7.91 -0.99 -5.40
CA LEU A 39 8.34 -2.26 -4.82
C LEU A 39 7.72 -3.46 -5.55
N ASP A 40 6.43 -3.41 -5.86
CA ASP A 40 5.72 -4.45 -6.60
C ASP A 40 6.30 -4.64 -8.01
N LYS A 41 6.49 -3.52 -8.74
CA LYS A 41 7.18 -3.51 -10.04
C LYS A 41 8.59 -4.10 -9.94
N ARG A 42 9.32 -3.81 -8.86
CA ARG A 42 10.65 -4.38 -8.64
C ARG A 42 10.61 -5.88 -8.40
N ILE A 43 9.68 -6.36 -7.57
CA ILE A 43 9.47 -7.79 -7.33
C ILE A 43 9.12 -8.49 -8.65
N CYS A 44 8.21 -7.94 -9.46
CA CYS A 44 7.91 -8.49 -10.78
C CYS A 44 9.13 -8.57 -11.69
N ARG A 45 10.00 -7.55 -11.72
CA ARG A 45 11.25 -7.60 -12.52
C ARG A 45 12.22 -8.68 -12.05
N ILE A 46 12.31 -8.88 -10.74
CA ILE A 46 13.15 -9.94 -10.16
C ILE A 46 12.57 -11.32 -10.52
N GLU A 47 11.24 -11.49 -10.40
CA GLU A 47 10.56 -12.74 -10.73
C GLU A 47 10.56 -13.04 -12.23
N ASP A 48 10.55 -12.02 -13.10
CA ASP A 48 10.73 -12.14 -14.55
C ASP A 48 12.19 -12.47 -14.95
N GLY A 49 13.11 -12.45 -13.98
CA GLY A 49 14.53 -12.73 -14.19
C GLY A 49 15.32 -11.56 -14.80
N ILE A 50 14.76 -10.35 -14.78
CA ILE A 50 15.43 -9.13 -15.24
C ILE A 50 16.49 -8.68 -14.21
N GLU A 51 16.17 -8.78 -12.91
CA GLU A 51 17.12 -8.56 -11.81
C GLU A 51 17.45 -9.90 -11.14
N LEU A 52 18.74 -10.25 -11.06
CA LEU A 52 19.22 -11.34 -10.22
C LEU A 52 19.34 -10.84 -8.78
N LEU A 53 18.34 -11.14 -7.96
CA LEU A 53 18.32 -10.83 -6.55
C LEU A 53 18.32 -12.13 -5.74
N ASP A 54 19.11 -12.20 -4.67
CA ASP A 54 19.09 -13.34 -3.75
C ASP A 54 17.68 -13.62 -3.20
N ASP A 55 17.33 -14.91 -3.05
CA ASP A 55 16.05 -15.34 -2.48
C ASP A 55 15.77 -14.72 -1.11
N VAL A 56 16.82 -14.46 -0.32
CA VAL A 56 16.72 -13.79 0.99
C VAL A 56 16.28 -12.34 0.82
N ALA A 57 16.86 -11.63 -0.14
CA ALA A 57 16.50 -10.24 -0.42
C ALA A 57 15.10 -10.16 -1.06
N LEU A 58 14.73 -11.09 -1.96
CA LEU A 58 13.38 -11.17 -2.50
C LEU A 58 12.34 -11.42 -1.39
N SER A 59 12.65 -12.31 -0.44
CA SER A 59 11.81 -12.57 0.73
C SER A 59 11.64 -11.31 1.59
N ALA A 60 12.71 -10.53 1.79
CA ALA A 60 12.63 -9.24 2.48
C ALA A 60 11.76 -8.23 1.73
N LEU A 61 11.84 -8.16 0.39
CA LEU A 61 10.97 -7.29 -0.41
C LEU A 61 9.51 -7.72 -0.31
N LYS A 62 9.22 -9.02 -0.37
CA LYS A 62 7.87 -9.57 -0.17
C LYS A 62 7.32 -9.21 1.22
N LEU A 63 8.16 -9.25 2.26
CA LEU A 63 7.77 -8.83 3.61
C LEU A 63 7.44 -7.34 3.67
N ASN A 64 8.27 -6.49 3.06
CA ASN A 64 8.02 -5.05 2.95
C ASN A 64 6.72 -4.75 2.19
N ARG A 65 6.45 -5.49 1.10
CA ARG A 65 5.21 -5.37 0.33
C ARG A 65 3.99 -5.64 1.21
N VAL A 66 4.04 -6.70 2.01
CA VAL A 66 2.95 -7.02 2.95
C VAL A 66 2.78 -5.93 4.01
N ALA A 67 3.89 -5.43 4.58
CA ALA A 67 3.85 -4.37 5.58
C ALA A 67 3.26 -3.06 5.04
N MET A 68 3.69 -2.64 3.84
CA MET A 68 3.15 -1.46 3.16
C MET A 68 1.66 -1.64 2.84
N LYS A 69 1.26 -2.82 2.35
CA LYS A 69 -0.16 -3.13 2.10
C LYS A 69 -0.99 -3.03 3.37
N ASP A 70 -0.50 -3.55 4.49
CA ASP A 70 -1.18 -3.48 5.77
C ASP A 70 -1.33 -2.03 6.26
N GLU A 71 -0.30 -1.21 6.11
CA GLU A 71 -0.34 0.22 6.44
C GLU A 71 -1.36 0.97 5.58
N LEU A 72 -1.34 0.75 4.26
CA LEU A 72 -2.33 1.32 3.33
C LEU A 72 -3.75 0.90 3.68
N ALA A 73 -3.96 -0.38 4.01
CA ALA A 73 -5.25 -0.89 4.46
C ALA A 73 -5.69 -0.26 5.80
N ARG A 74 -4.76 -0.03 6.73
CA ARG A 74 -5.03 0.67 8.00
C ARG A 74 -5.46 2.12 7.74
N GLN A 75 -4.80 2.84 6.85
CA GLN A 75 -5.20 4.21 6.48
C GLN A 75 -6.57 4.24 5.80
N LEU A 76 -6.84 3.33 4.87
CA LEU A 76 -8.14 3.21 4.20
C LEU A 76 -9.27 2.94 5.19
N LYS A 77 -9.07 2.01 6.14
CA LYS A 77 -10.06 1.72 7.20
C LYS A 77 -10.29 2.93 8.10
N ARG A 78 -9.24 3.67 8.46
CA ARG A 78 -9.35 4.92 9.24
C ARG A 78 -10.17 5.97 8.49
N ALA A 79 -9.90 6.17 7.19
CA ALA A 79 -10.59 7.16 6.37
C ALA A 79 -12.04 6.80 6.05
N ALA A 80 -12.32 5.51 5.83
CA ALA A 80 -13.67 4.98 5.63
C ALA A 80 -14.56 5.09 6.88
N GLY A 81 -14.07 5.66 7.98
CA GLY A 81 -14.85 5.86 9.19
C GLY A 81 -15.02 4.58 10.01
N GLN A 82 -14.21 3.54 9.78
CA GLN A 82 -14.04 2.46 10.74
C GLN A 82 -13.17 2.96 11.90
N CYS A 83 -13.76 3.87 12.67
CA CYS A 83 -13.47 4.06 14.08
C CYS A 83 -13.80 2.73 14.76
N CYS A 84 -12.89 1.76 14.69
CA CYS A 84 -12.84 0.74 15.72
C CYS A 84 -12.37 1.46 16.98
N GLY A 85 -13.30 1.73 17.88
CA GLY A 85 -12.97 2.00 19.28
C GLY A 85 -12.07 0.88 19.78
N CYS A 86 -10.78 1.17 19.88
CA CYS A 86 -9.80 0.40 20.62
C CYS A 86 -8.93 1.44 21.32
N GLY A 87 -9.30 1.71 22.58
CA GLY A 87 -8.55 2.57 23.46
C GLY A 87 -7.14 2.04 23.67
N ASN A 88 -6.14 2.83 23.30
CA ASN A 88 -5.06 3.19 24.22
C ASN A 88 -4.25 4.33 23.60
N GLY A 89 -4.19 5.47 24.29
CA GLY A 89 -3.11 6.45 24.09
C GLY A 89 -3.42 7.70 23.26
N CYS A 90 -4.55 8.37 23.47
CA CYS A 90 -4.63 9.81 23.20
C CYS A 90 -4.28 10.56 24.50
N LYS A 91 -3.05 11.09 24.62
CA LYS A 91 -2.72 12.22 25.49
C LYS A 91 -2.43 13.38 24.52
N GLY A 92 -3.21 14.44 24.45
CA GLY A 92 -3.73 15.23 25.57
C GLY A 92 -2.73 16.33 25.83
#